data_AF-A0A1R3WI60-F1
#
_entry.id   AF-A0A1R3WI60-F1
#
_cell.length_a   1.000
_cell.length_b   1.000
_cell.length_c   1.000
_cell.angle_alpha   90.00
_cell.angle_beta   90.00
_cell.angle_gamma   90.00
#
_symmetry.space_group_name_H-M   'P 1'
#
loop_
_entity.id
_entity.type
_entity.pdbx_description
1 polymer ?
#
loop_
_entity_poly.entity_id
_entity_poly.type
_entity_poly.pdbx_seq_one_letter_code
_entity_poly.pdbx_strand_id
1 'polypeptide(L)'
;MDDEGTATPRTTWTGHDTDFVGVPVPLPRPADDRATRELRYPRFTVLLDPARRFAVSTAVDIDGAALQDPPRRGDWQLDDRVPADEQAGPAVYASNDLDRGHLVRRRDPGWGTDAQAREATAATFFYPNAAPQAAGFNQSKELWVGLEDHVLAYADATDQRVSVFTAPVLEPDDPPYRGIRIPRRFWKIAAWNAADPGGAPMLAAAGFVLDQSDLIAAASVAPLPGFRTFQVPVRDIADLAGVELGPLVTADVLVAAPGARASGWTQLSTPAQIRL
;
A
#
# COMPACT_ATOMS: atom_id res chain seq x y z
N MET A 1 -19.32 -28.66 3.74
CA MET A 1 -19.88 -27.31 3.93
C MET A 1 -18.65 -26.44 3.86
N ASP A 2 -18.30 -26.07 2.63
CA ASP A 2 -16.99 -25.54 2.33
C ASP A 2 -16.90 -24.14 2.92
N ASP A 3 -15.78 -23.86 3.58
CA ASP A 3 -15.48 -22.59 4.22
C ASP A 3 -15.28 -21.51 3.13
N GLU A 4 -16.37 -21.07 2.50
CA GLU A 4 -16.40 -20.13 1.36
C GLU A 4 -15.88 -18.71 1.71
N GLY A 5 -15.35 -18.49 2.91
CA GLY A 5 -14.87 -17.20 3.40
C GLY A 5 -13.36 -17.00 3.35
N THR A 6 -12.56 -18.07 3.40
CA THR A 6 -11.10 -17.98 3.58
C THR A 6 -10.35 -18.25 2.27
N ALA A 7 -9.45 -17.35 1.91
CA ALA A 7 -8.57 -17.58 0.76
C ALA A 7 -7.49 -18.60 1.14
N THR A 8 -7.16 -19.56 0.27
CA THR A 8 -6.03 -20.49 0.50
C THR A 8 -4.91 -20.17 -0.48
N PRO A 9 -3.63 -20.10 -0.07
CA PRO A 9 -2.52 -19.87 -0.99
C PRO A 9 -2.47 -20.87 -2.15
N ARG A 10 -2.31 -20.37 -3.37
CA ARG A 10 -2.22 -21.19 -4.59
C ARG A 10 -0.95 -20.84 -5.38
N THR A 11 -0.36 -21.84 -6.03
CA THR A 11 0.79 -21.65 -6.92
C THR A 11 0.44 -20.89 -8.20
N THR A 12 -0.85 -20.78 -8.53
CA THR A 12 -1.37 -20.05 -9.69
C THR A 12 -1.53 -18.54 -9.46
N TRP A 13 -1.33 -18.07 -8.22
CA TRP A 13 -1.40 -16.64 -7.93
C TRP A 13 -0.24 -15.89 -8.59
N THR A 14 -0.60 -14.87 -9.37
CA THR A 14 0.32 -14.19 -10.29
C THR A 14 1.28 -13.23 -9.58
N GLY A 15 0.84 -12.62 -8.48
CA GLY A 15 1.51 -11.44 -7.93
C GLY A 15 1.22 -10.18 -8.76
N HIS A 16 2.01 -9.15 -8.46
CA HIS A 16 2.22 -7.95 -9.25
C HIS A 16 2.82 -8.27 -10.62
N ASP A 17 2.23 -7.73 -11.69
CA ASP A 17 2.72 -7.76 -13.07
C ASP A 17 3.55 -6.50 -13.34
N THR A 18 4.85 -6.71 -13.60
CA THR A 18 5.80 -5.62 -13.82
C THR A 18 5.46 -4.78 -15.05
N ASP A 19 4.79 -5.36 -16.05
CA ASP A 19 4.45 -4.67 -17.30
C ASP A 19 3.00 -4.17 -17.31
N PHE A 20 2.29 -4.23 -16.18
CA PHE A 20 0.84 -4.03 -16.10
C PHE A 20 0.38 -2.68 -16.67
N VAL A 21 1.09 -1.60 -16.35
CA VAL A 21 0.83 -0.24 -16.83
C VAL A 21 1.43 0.04 -18.22
N GLY A 22 1.97 -0.97 -18.91
CA GLY A 22 2.56 -0.83 -20.25
C GLY A 22 3.97 -0.25 -20.28
N VAL A 23 4.52 0.10 -19.12
CA VAL A 23 5.95 0.43 -18.90
C VAL A 23 6.42 -0.43 -17.73
N PRO A 24 7.62 -1.04 -17.78
CA PRO A 24 8.10 -1.88 -16.67
C PRO A 24 8.23 -1.11 -15.36
N VAL A 25 7.47 -1.51 -14.34
CA VAL A 25 7.54 -1.00 -12.96
C VAL A 25 7.78 -2.18 -12.00
N PRO A 26 9.03 -2.43 -11.59
CA PRO A 26 9.33 -3.54 -10.70
C PRO A 26 8.81 -3.30 -9.27
N LEU A 27 8.59 -4.38 -8.53
CA LEU A 27 8.31 -4.32 -7.09
C LEU A 27 9.48 -3.63 -6.35
N PRO A 28 9.24 -2.56 -5.57
CA PRO A 28 10.27 -1.94 -4.75
C PRO A 28 10.93 -2.92 -3.80
N ARG A 29 12.26 -2.87 -3.71
CA ARG A 29 13.06 -3.75 -2.83
C ARG A 29 13.84 -2.91 -1.81
N PRO A 30 14.22 -3.48 -0.65
CA PRO A 30 15.12 -2.79 0.28
C PRO A 30 16.40 -2.35 -0.44
N ALA A 31 16.93 -1.19 -0.06
CA ALA A 31 18.24 -0.70 -0.50
C ALA A 31 19.41 -1.38 0.23
N ASP A 32 19.12 -2.14 1.27
CA ASP A 32 20.08 -2.96 2.02
C ASP A 32 19.92 -4.46 1.71
N ASP A 33 20.71 -5.31 2.38
CA ASP A 33 20.75 -6.75 2.18
C ASP A 33 19.83 -7.53 3.13
N ARG A 34 18.83 -6.88 3.75
CA ARG A 34 17.93 -7.53 4.69
C ARG A 34 17.19 -8.69 4.05
N ALA A 35 17.01 -9.77 4.81
CA ALA A 35 16.24 -10.91 4.35
C ALA A 35 14.77 -10.51 4.11
N THR A 36 14.21 -10.99 3.00
CA THR A 36 12.80 -10.76 2.66
C THR A 36 12.15 -12.03 2.14
N ARG A 37 10.82 -12.12 2.24
CA ARG A 37 10.01 -13.16 1.62
C ARG A 37 9.04 -12.55 0.63
N GLU A 38 9.13 -12.95 -0.63
CA GLU A 38 8.18 -12.54 -1.65
C GLU A 38 6.95 -13.46 -1.61
N LEU A 39 5.78 -12.89 -1.32
CA LEU A 39 4.51 -13.58 -1.27
C LEU A 39 3.62 -13.07 -2.40
N ARG A 40 3.39 -13.93 -3.39
CA ARG A 40 2.45 -13.65 -4.48
C ARG A 40 1.04 -13.96 -4.03
N TYR A 41 0.13 -13.04 -4.33
CA TYR A 41 -1.32 -13.15 -4.19
C TYR A 41 -1.97 -12.83 -5.55
N PRO A 42 -3.28 -13.00 -5.73
CA PRO A 42 -3.92 -12.64 -6.99
C PRO A 42 -3.79 -11.13 -7.25
N ARG A 43 -2.98 -10.75 -8.25
CA ARG A 43 -2.76 -9.35 -8.70
C ARG A 43 -2.03 -8.44 -7.72
N PHE A 44 -1.46 -9.00 -6.67
CA PHE A 44 -0.61 -8.23 -5.79
C PHE A 44 0.49 -9.08 -5.16
N THR A 45 1.60 -8.43 -4.82
CA THR A 45 2.73 -9.06 -4.14
C THR A 45 3.00 -8.33 -2.83
N VAL A 46 3.34 -9.09 -1.79
CA VAL A 46 3.87 -8.58 -0.52
C VAL A 46 5.33 -9.00 -0.41
N LEU A 47 6.24 -8.05 -0.19
CA LEU A 47 7.63 -8.31 0.15
C LEU A 47 7.80 -8.18 1.67
N LEU A 48 7.70 -9.30 2.38
CA LEU A 48 7.70 -9.34 3.84
C LEU A 48 9.12 -9.29 4.41
N ASP A 49 9.37 -8.43 5.38
CA ASP A 49 10.53 -8.51 6.28
C ASP A 49 10.16 -9.42 7.46
N PRO A 50 10.74 -10.64 7.58
CA PRO A 50 10.38 -11.59 8.62
C PRO A 50 10.84 -11.15 10.02
N ALA A 51 11.88 -10.30 10.12
CA ALA A 51 12.37 -9.79 11.40
C ALA A 51 11.45 -8.68 11.94
N ARG A 52 10.97 -7.80 11.04
CA ARG A 52 10.00 -6.75 11.37
C ARG A 52 8.57 -7.25 11.40
N ARG A 53 8.30 -8.39 10.78
CA ARG A 53 6.98 -9.04 10.61
C ARG A 53 5.97 -8.22 9.80
N PHE A 54 6.47 -7.31 8.97
CA PHE A 54 5.71 -6.37 8.16
C PHE A 54 6.28 -6.28 6.75
N ALA A 55 5.46 -5.89 5.78
CA ALA A 55 5.92 -5.65 4.43
C ALA A 55 6.97 -4.51 4.39
N VAL A 56 8.06 -4.73 3.67
CA VAL A 56 8.94 -3.66 3.18
C VAL A 56 8.25 -2.89 2.07
N SER A 57 7.51 -3.62 1.23
CA SER A 57 6.71 -3.07 0.14
C SER A 57 5.58 -4.04 -0.20
N THR A 58 4.48 -3.49 -0.68
CA THR A 58 3.47 -4.22 -1.45
C THR A 58 3.33 -3.58 -2.82
N ALA A 59 2.84 -4.34 -3.80
CA ALA A 59 2.45 -3.83 -5.11
C ALA A 59 1.15 -4.49 -5.53
N VAL A 60 0.14 -3.72 -5.94
CA VAL A 60 -1.14 -4.21 -6.46
C VAL A 60 -1.44 -3.59 -7.82
N ASP A 61 -1.94 -4.42 -8.72
CA ASP A 61 -2.40 -4.01 -10.04
C ASP A 61 -3.92 -3.82 -10.06
N ILE A 62 -4.35 -2.70 -10.63
CA ILE A 62 -5.74 -2.25 -10.68
C ILE A 62 -6.13 -2.03 -12.15
N ASP A 63 -7.04 -2.85 -12.65
CA ASP A 63 -7.64 -2.65 -13.98
C ASP A 63 -8.96 -1.89 -13.83
N GLY A 64 -8.93 -0.57 -14.06
CA GLY A 64 -10.09 0.31 -13.94
C GLY A 64 -11.27 -0.15 -14.80
N ALA A 65 -10.98 -0.59 -16.04
CA ALA A 65 -12.00 -1.00 -17.02
C ALA A 65 -12.75 -2.30 -16.64
N ALA A 66 -12.24 -3.04 -15.65
CA ALA A 66 -12.76 -4.34 -15.25
C ALA A 66 -13.10 -4.44 -13.77
N LEU A 67 -13.17 -3.31 -13.05
CA LEU A 67 -13.48 -3.28 -11.62
C LEU A 67 -14.83 -3.95 -11.30
N GLN A 68 -14.87 -4.65 -10.16
CA GLN A 68 -16.05 -5.25 -9.58
C GLN A 68 -16.18 -4.76 -8.13
N ASP A 69 -17.40 -4.67 -7.59
CA ASP A 69 -17.62 -4.40 -6.16
C ASP A 69 -18.27 -5.59 -5.44
N PRO A 70 -17.52 -6.70 -5.26
CA PRO A 70 -18.05 -7.85 -4.54
C PRO A 70 -18.29 -7.48 -3.06
N PRO A 71 -19.34 -8.05 -2.44
CA PRO A 71 -19.58 -7.91 -1.01
C PRO A 71 -18.33 -8.27 -0.20
N ARG A 72 -18.11 -7.55 0.90
CA ARG A 72 -16.98 -7.83 1.79
C ARG A 72 -17.08 -9.25 2.35
N ARG A 73 -16.10 -10.08 2.01
CA ARG A 73 -15.83 -11.41 2.55
C ARG A 73 -14.34 -11.51 2.87
N GLY A 74 -13.97 -12.37 3.82
CA GLY A 74 -12.60 -12.56 4.26
C GLY A 74 -12.44 -12.38 5.76
N ASP A 75 -11.79 -13.35 6.38
CA ASP A 75 -11.35 -13.31 7.78
C ASP A 75 -9.83 -13.23 7.84
N TRP A 76 -9.33 -12.49 8.83
CA TRP A 76 -7.90 -12.31 9.02
C TRP A 76 -7.23 -13.62 9.43
N GLN A 77 -6.22 -14.03 8.66
CA GLN A 77 -5.50 -15.28 8.88
C GLN A 77 -4.00 -15.14 8.64
N LEU A 78 -3.23 -16.03 9.27
CA LEU A 78 -1.80 -16.16 8.98
C LEU A 78 -1.63 -16.77 7.59
N ASP A 79 -0.51 -16.46 6.94
CA ASP A 79 -0.12 -17.13 5.71
C ASP A 79 0.76 -18.34 6.04
N ASP A 80 0.26 -19.56 5.80
CA ASP A 80 0.97 -20.81 6.13
C ASP A 80 2.30 -20.99 5.35
N ARG A 81 2.56 -20.17 4.32
CA ARG A 81 3.85 -20.14 3.62
C ARG A 81 4.96 -19.49 4.46
N VAL A 82 4.60 -18.81 5.55
CA VAL A 82 5.52 -18.09 6.42
C VAL A 82 5.35 -18.58 7.86
N PRO A 83 6.44 -18.81 8.62
CA PRO A 83 6.35 -19.12 10.03
C PRO A 83 5.51 -18.11 10.81
N ALA A 84 4.75 -18.58 11.80
CA ALA A 84 3.82 -17.73 12.56
C ALA A 84 4.52 -16.62 13.35
N ASP A 85 5.78 -16.83 13.74
CA ASP A 85 6.63 -15.88 14.45
C ASP A 85 7.39 -14.91 13.52
N GLU A 86 7.17 -15.00 12.21
CA GLU A 86 7.68 -14.07 11.20
C GLU A 86 6.56 -13.17 10.63
N GLN A 87 5.34 -13.23 11.19
CA GLN A 87 4.19 -12.43 10.78
C GLN A 87 3.54 -11.73 11.97
N ALA A 88 2.97 -10.54 11.75
CA ALA A 88 2.20 -9.85 12.77
C ALA A 88 0.83 -10.53 12.93
N GLY A 89 0.71 -11.49 13.84
CA GLY A 89 -0.53 -12.25 14.05
C GLY A 89 -1.60 -11.54 14.91
N PRO A 90 -2.72 -12.23 15.20
CA PRO A 90 -3.86 -11.66 15.94
C PRO A 90 -3.50 -11.11 17.32
N ALA A 91 -2.47 -11.65 17.97
CA ALA A 91 -2.00 -11.21 19.28
C ALA A 91 -1.57 -9.73 19.32
N VAL A 92 -1.11 -9.18 18.20
CA VAL A 92 -0.76 -7.74 18.08
C VAL A 92 -2.00 -6.85 18.17
N TYR A 93 -3.17 -7.33 17.73
CA TYR A 93 -4.38 -6.52 17.57
C TYR A 93 -5.46 -6.81 18.63
N ALA A 94 -5.20 -7.74 19.54
CA ALA A 94 -6.18 -8.15 20.55
C ALA A 94 -6.36 -7.09 21.65
N SER A 95 -7.59 -6.65 21.90
CA SER A 95 -7.93 -5.78 23.05
C SER A 95 -7.08 -4.50 23.11
N ASN A 96 -6.99 -3.79 21.99
CA ASN A 96 -6.35 -2.49 21.87
C ASN A 96 -7.03 -1.64 20.79
N ASP A 97 -6.57 -0.40 20.65
CA ASP A 97 -7.02 0.54 19.66
C ASP A 97 -6.12 0.50 18.40
N LEU A 98 -5.69 -0.68 17.96
CA LEU A 98 -4.93 -0.87 16.72
C LEU A 98 -5.78 -1.65 15.72
N ASP A 99 -6.07 -1.02 14.59
CA ASP A 99 -6.69 -1.67 13.45
C ASP A 99 -5.66 -2.45 12.65
N ARG A 100 -6.14 -3.51 11.98
CA ARG A 100 -5.41 -4.26 10.96
C ARG A 100 -5.46 -3.46 9.65
N GLY A 101 -4.61 -2.45 9.56
CA GLY A 101 -4.52 -1.56 8.41
C GLY A 101 -4.04 -2.31 7.18
N HIS A 102 -4.90 -2.42 6.17
CA HIS A 102 -4.53 -3.05 4.90
C HIS A 102 -3.45 -2.20 4.18
N LEU A 103 -2.41 -2.85 3.66
CA LEU A 103 -1.41 -2.22 2.79
C LEU A 103 -1.88 -2.24 1.33
N VAL A 104 -2.30 -3.40 0.84
CA VAL A 104 -3.16 -3.55 -0.34
C VAL A 104 -4.61 -3.50 0.10
N ARG A 105 -5.35 -2.47 -0.31
CA ARG A 105 -6.76 -2.32 0.05
C ARG A 105 -7.57 -3.44 -0.58
N ARG A 106 -8.59 -3.92 0.13
CA ARG A 106 -9.46 -5.01 -0.31
C ARG A 106 -9.98 -4.88 -1.74
N ARG A 107 -10.35 -3.67 -2.16
CA ARG A 107 -11.00 -3.44 -3.47
C ARG A 107 -10.02 -3.38 -4.64
N ASP A 108 -8.77 -3.03 -4.39
CA ASP A 108 -7.79 -2.75 -5.45
C ASP A 108 -7.59 -3.94 -6.41
N PRO A 109 -7.42 -5.19 -5.95
CA PRO A 109 -7.25 -6.32 -6.86
C PRO A 109 -8.59 -6.91 -7.35
N GLY A 110 -9.72 -6.24 -7.08
CA GLY A 110 -11.09 -6.71 -7.27
C GLY A 110 -11.65 -6.52 -8.67
N TRP A 111 -10.93 -6.90 -9.72
CA TRP A 111 -11.37 -6.74 -11.12
C TRP A 111 -11.47 -8.07 -11.88
N GLY A 112 -11.95 -8.05 -13.12
CA GLY A 112 -12.17 -9.23 -13.97
C GLY A 112 -13.51 -9.91 -13.74
N THR A 113 -13.57 -11.24 -13.81
CA THR A 113 -14.80 -11.98 -13.50
C THR A 113 -15.13 -11.92 -12.00
N ASP A 114 -16.41 -12.06 -11.64
CA ASP A 114 -16.86 -12.07 -10.23
C ASP A 114 -16.08 -13.09 -9.37
N ALA A 115 -15.82 -14.29 -9.90
CA ALA A 115 -15.04 -15.31 -9.19
C ALA A 115 -13.59 -14.85 -8.92
N GLN A 116 -12.92 -14.26 -9.91
CA GLN A 116 -11.56 -13.76 -9.75
C GLN A 116 -11.50 -12.56 -8.79
N ALA A 117 -12.45 -11.63 -8.89
CA ALA A 117 -12.54 -10.48 -7.99
C ALA A 117 -12.77 -10.93 -6.53
N ARG A 118 -13.67 -11.91 -6.29
CA ARG A 118 -13.88 -12.49 -4.97
C ARG A 118 -12.62 -13.16 -4.41
N GLU A 119 -11.93 -13.97 -5.22
CA GLU A 119 -10.68 -14.61 -4.81
C GLU A 119 -9.61 -13.58 -4.40
N ALA A 120 -9.40 -12.57 -5.26
CA ALA A 120 -8.38 -11.56 -5.04
C ALA A 120 -8.68 -10.66 -3.84
N THR A 121 -9.93 -10.23 -3.68
CA THR A 121 -10.34 -9.42 -2.53
C THR A 121 -10.27 -10.18 -1.21
N ALA A 122 -10.62 -11.48 -1.19
CA ALA A 122 -10.46 -12.32 0.00
C ALA A 122 -8.99 -12.54 0.38
N ALA A 123 -8.09 -12.63 -0.60
CA ALA A 123 -6.65 -12.76 -0.37
C ALA A 123 -6.02 -11.54 0.32
N THR A 124 -6.69 -10.38 0.37
CA THR A 124 -6.15 -9.20 1.08
C THR A 124 -6.15 -9.33 2.61
N PHE A 125 -6.79 -10.37 3.16
CA PHE A 125 -6.95 -10.61 4.61
C PHE A 125 -5.85 -11.50 5.22
N PHE A 126 -4.72 -11.70 4.54
CA PHE A 126 -3.55 -12.32 5.15
C PHE A 126 -2.74 -11.30 5.96
N TYR A 127 -2.30 -11.66 7.16
CA TYR A 127 -1.54 -10.76 8.06
C TYR A 127 -0.27 -10.12 7.46
N PRO A 128 0.48 -10.73 6.51
CA PRO A 128 1.58 -10.05 5.81
C PRO A 128 1.15 -8.78 5.07
N ASN A 129 -0.13 -8.67 4.69
CA ASN A 129 -0.72 -7.47 4.08
C ASN A 129 -1.24 -6.45 5.11
N ALA A 130 -0.92 -6.61 6.40
CA ALA A 130 -1.40 -5.73 7.46
C ALA A 130 -0.26 -5.07 8.22
N ALA A 131 -0.49 -3.84 8.68
CA ALA A 131 0.27 -3.27 9.79
C ALA A 131 -0.64 -2.51 10.77
N PRO A 132 -0.20 -2.31 12.03
CA PRO A 132 -0.98 -1.59 13.04
C PRO A 132 -1.19 -0.13 12.69
N GLN A 133 -2.45 0.26 12.62
CA GLN A 133 -2.87 1.65 12.45
C GLN A 133 -3.74 2.05 13.65
N ALA A 134 -3.49 3.20 14.27
CA ALA A 134 -4.28 3.65 15.42
C ALA A 134 -5.77 3.81 15.07
N ALA A 135 -6.64 3.24 15.90
CA ALA A 135 -8.10 3.34 15.76
C ALA A 135 -8.54 4.80 15.95
N GLY A 136 -9.61 5.20 15.25
CA GLY A 136 -9.98 6.63 15.12
C GLY A 136 -9.46 7.29 13.85
N PHE A 137 -8.58 6.61 13.11
CA PHE A 137 -8.18 6.90 11.72
C PHE A 137 -9.36 7.02 10.73
N ASN A 138 -10.55 6.52 11.10
CA ASN A 138 -11.72 6.54 10.24
C ASN A 138 -12.30 7.94 9.94
N GLN A 139 -11.81 9.02 10.58
CA GLN A 139 -12.20 10.39 10.22
C GLN A 139 -11.30 11.02 9.13
N SER A 140 -10.07 10.53 8.94
CA SER A 140 -9.25 10.83 7.74
C SER A 140 -9.56 9.90 6.56
N LYS A 141 -10.64 9.10 6.65
CA LYS A 141 -11.22 8.37 5.51
C LYS A 141 -11.34 9.29 4.29
N GLU A 142 -11.78 10.53 4.46
CA GLU A 142 -11.95 11.44 3.31
C GLU A 142 -10.64 11.81 2.58
N LEU A 143 -9.47 11.62 3.20
CA LEU A 143 -8.17 11.92 2.59
C LEU A 143 -7.41 10.68 2.16
N TRP A 144 -7.39 9.63 2.98
CA TRP A 144 -6.70 8.38 2.64
C TRP A 144 -7.58 7.46 1.79
N VAL A 145 -8.83 7.24 2.21
CA VAL A 145 -9.83 6.63 1.33
C VAL A 145 -10.18 7.60 0.20
N GLY A 146 -10.12 8.92 0.40
CA GLY A 146 -10.26 9.87 -0.71
C GLY A 146 -9.11 9.86 -1.71
N LEU A 147 -7.86 9.60 -1.30
CA LEU A 147 -6.74 9.37 -2.22
C LEU A 147 -6.91 8.05 -2.97
N GLU A 148 -7.27 6.97 -2.26
CA GLU A 148 -7.56 5.66 -2.84
C GLU A 148 -8.76 5.71 -3.79
N ASP A 149 -9.83 6.41 -3.41
CA ASP A 149 -11.02 6.63 -4.21
C ASP A 149 -10.76 7.65 -5.31
N HIS A 150 -9.81 8.59 -5.18
CA HIS A 150 -9.44 9.50 -6.27
C HIS A 150 -8.59 8.77 -7.32
N VAL A 151 -7.64 7.93 -6.90
CA VAL A 151 -6.86 7.07 -7.81
C VAL A 151 -7.77 6.03 -8.47
N LEU A 152 -8.67 5.38 -7.71
CA LEU A 152 -9.64 4.43 -8.28
C LEU A 152 -10.71 5.11 -9.13
N ALA A 153 -11.27 6.24 -8.72
CA ALA A 153 -12.26 6.96 -9.53
C ALA A 153 -11.61 7.59 -10.77
N TYR A 154 -10.34 8.01 -10.68
CA TYR A 154 -9.59 8.40 -11.87
C TYR A 154 -9.39 7.18 -12.79
N ALA A 155 -8.93 6.05 -12.25
CA ALA A 155 -8.75 4.82 -13.02
C ALA A 155 -10.05 4.31 -13.67
N ASP A 156 -11.15 4.26 -12.90
CA ASP A 156 -12.49 3.86 -13.35
C ASP A 156 -13.06 4.85 -14.38
N ALA A 157 -13.01 6.15 -14.08
CA ALA A 157 -13.53 7.17 -15.01
C ALA A 157 -12.69 7.32 -16.30
N THR A 158 -11.46 6.80 -16.32
CA THR A 158 -10.56 6.89 -17.48
C THR A 158 -10.19 5.53 -18.07
N ASP A 159 -10.80 4.44 -17.60
CA ASP A 159 -10.47 3.06 -17.97
C ASP A 159 -8.95 2.76 -17.90
N GLN A 160 -8.24 3.39 -16.95
CA GLN A 160 -6.79 3.29 -16.83
C GLN A 160 -6.36 2.10 -15.96
N ARG A 161 -5.20 1.56 -16.32
CA ARG A 161 -4.44 0.64 -15.48
C ARG A 161 -3.52 1.40 -14.55
N VAL A 162 -3.54 1.02 -13.28
CA VAL A 162 -2.74 1.63 -12.22
C VAL A 162 -2.05 0.53 -11.41
N SER A 163 -0.78 0.71 -11.09
CA SER A 163 -0.10 -0.07 -10.06
C SER A 163 0.12 0.79 -8.82
N VAL A 164 -0.26 0.28 -7.66
CA VAL A 164 -0.13 0.98 -6.37
C VAL A 164 0.83 0.24 -5.46
N PHE A 165 1.76 0.99 -4.88
CA PHE A 165 2.77 0.51 -3.96
C PHE A 165 2.53 1.09 -2.58
N THR A 166 2.53 0.26 -1.54
CA THR A 166 2.25 0.71 -0.16
C THR A 166 3.10 -0.07 0.84
N ALA A 167 3.62 0.58 1.87
CA ALA A 167 4.15 -0.10 3.05
C ALA A 167 4.31 0.84 4.25
N PRO A 168 4.49 0.29 5.46
CA PRO A 168 5.04 1.06 6.56
C PRO A 168 6.49 1.52 6.28
N VAL A 169 6.90 2.59 6.94
CA VAL A 169 8.32 2.93 7.11
C VAL A 169 8.84 2.15 8.32
N LEU A 170 9.84 1.30 8.12
CA LEU A 170 10.36 0.41 9.16
C LEU A 170 11.57 1.05 9.86
N GLU A 171 11.31 2.04 10.73
CA GLU A 171 12.37 2.78 11.43
C GLU A 171 12.97 1.93 12.58
N PRO A 172 14.29 2.01 12.84
CA PRO A 172 14.91 1.27 13.94
C PRO A 172 14.37 1.64 15.32
N ASP A 173 13.92 2.88 15.51
CA ASP A 173 13.39 3.43 16.77
C ASP A 173 11.86 3.33 16.89
N ASP A 174 11.20 2.61 15.98
CA ASP A 174 9.77 2.34 16.09
C ASP A 174 9.42 1.70 17.46
N PRO A 175 8.36 2.18 18.14
CA PRO A 175 8.07 1.82 19.52
C PRO A 175 7.80 0.32 19.69
N PRO A 176 8.42 -0.34 20.69
CA PRO A 176 8.19 -1.75 20.95
C PRO A 176 6.77 -1.98 21.48
N TYR A 177 6.10 -3.03 20.98
CA TYR A 177 4.76 -3.41 21.39
C TYR A 177 4.56 -4.91 21.20
N ARG A 178 4.25 -5.65 22.26
CA ARG A 178 3.92 -7.10 22.18
C ARG A 178 4.86 -7.93 21.30
N GLY A 179 6.17 -7.68 21.39
CA GLY A 179 7.20 -8.43 20.65
C GLY A 179 7.41 -7.98 19.19
N ILE A 180 6.82 -6.86 18.78
CA ILE A 180 7.07 -6.18 17.50
C ILE A 180 7.49 -4.72 17.72
N ARG A 181 7.78 -3.99 16.64
CA ARG A 181 7.95 -2.53 16.64
C ARG A 181 6.90 -1.89 15.74
N ILE A 182 6.03 -1.05 16.30
CA ILE A 182 4.90 -0.45 15.56
C ILE A 182 5.43 0.66 14.64
N PRO A 183 5.22 0.57 13.32
CA PRO A 183 5.59 1.64 12.40
C PRO A 183 4.81 2.92 12.70
N ARG A 184 5.50 4.07 12.73
CA ARG A 184 4.85 5.38 12.92
C ARG A 184 4.41 6.04 11.62
N ARG A 185 4.98 5.62 10.49
CA ARG A 185 4.69 6.20 9.17
C ARG A 185 4.41 5.13 8.14
N PHE A 186 3.70 5.53 7.10
CA PHE A 186 3.41 4.73 5.91
C PHE A 186 3.70 5.55 4.67
N TRP A 187 4.03 4.88 3.60
CA TRP A 187 4.19 5.50 2.29
C TRP A 187 3.29 4.80 1.27
N LYS A 188 2.91 5.55 0.24
CA LYS A 188 2.19 5.02 -0.92
C LYS A 188 2.62 5.73 -2.19
N ILE A 189 2.68 4.98 -3.29
CA ILE A 189 2.92 5.51 -4.64
C ILE A 189 1.87 4.93 -5.57
N ALA A 190 1.16 5.79 -6.30
CA ALA A 190 0.34 5.37 -7.42
C ALA A 190 1.11 5.62 -8.72
N ALA A 191 1.12 4.65 -9.64
CA ALA A 191 1.80 4.75 -10.92
C ALA A 191 0.86 4.34 -12.06
N TRP A 192 0.88 5.10 -13.15
CA TRP A 192 0.00 4.88 -14.30
C TRP A 192 0.68 5.30 -15.59
N ASN A 193 0.08 4.90 -16.71
CA ASN A 193 0.51 5.33 -18.03
C ASN A 193 -0.20 6.62 -18.41
N ALA A 194 0.53 7.72 -18.46
CA ALA A 194 0.06 8.96 -19.05
C ALA A 194 0.37 8.97 -20.56
N ALA A 195 -0.50 9.57 -21.36
CA ALA A 195 -0.17 9.90 -22.75
C ALA A 195 0.63 11.21 -22.77
N ASP A 196 1.81 11.20 -23.38
CA ASP A 196 2.50 12.45 -23.69
C ASP A 196 1.73 13.25 -24.79
N PRO A 197 2.07 14.53 -25.04
CA PRO A 197 1.41 15.32 -26.08
C PRO A 197 1.50 14.74 -27.50
N GLY A 198 2.42 13.80 -27.74
CA GLY A 198 2.59 13.07 -29.01
C GLY A 198 1.90 11.71 -29.05
N GLY A 199 1.23 11.30 -27.96
CA GLY A 199 0.54 10.02 -27.81
C GLY A 199 1.44 8.84 -27.45
N ALA A 200 2.71 9.07 -27.11
CA ALA A 200 3.60 8.03 -26.62
C ALA A 200 3.33 7.75 -25.13
N PRO A 201 3.43 6.48 -24.70
CA PRO A 201 3.25 6.12 -23.30
C PRO A 201 4.36 6.73 -22.43
N MET A 202 3.97 7.39 -21.35
CA MET A 202 4.86 8.03 -20.39
C MET A 202 4.43 7.61 -18.98
N LEU A 203 5.34 6.98 -18.24
CA LEU A 203 5.08 6.62 -16.85
C LEU A 203 4.93 7.90 -16.02
N ALA A 204 3.85 7.98 -15.24
CA ALA A 204 3.62 9.00 -14.23
C ALA A 204 3.44 8.34 -12.86
N ALA A 205 3.88 9.04 -11.81
CA ALA A 205 3.79 8.55 -10.43
C ALA A 205 3.51 9.68 -9.44
N ALA A 206 2.73 9.39 -8.39
CA ALA A 206 2.47 10.32 -7.29
C ALA A 206 2.76 9.65 -5.94
N GLY A 207 3.61 10.29 -5.12
CA GLY A 207 4.06 9.79 -3.82
C GLY A 207 3.36 10.45 -2.63
N PHE A 208 3.07 9.64 -1.60
CA PHE A 208 2.40 10.07 -0.38
C PHE A 208 3.04 9.48 0.87
N VAL A 209 3.05 10.25 1.95
CA VAL A 209 3.45 9.80 3.30
C VAL A 209 2.33 10.08 4.29
N LEU A 210 2.10 9.12 5.17
CA LEU A 210 1.15 9.20 6.28
C LEU A 210 1.90 9.07 7.57
N ASP A 211 1.56 9.93 8.52
CA ASP A 211 2.20 9.98 9.83
C ASP A 211 1.17 9.81 10.95
N GLN A 212 1.34 8.74 11.72
CA GLN A 212 0.59 8.43 12.94
C GLN A 212 1.43 8.56 14.22
N SER A 213 2.61 9.18 14.15
CA SER A 213 3.51 9.33 15.31
C SER A 213 2.79 9.92 16.51
N ASP A 214 1.93 10.93 16.28
CA ASP A 214 1.17 11.58 17.34
C ASP A 214 0.10 10.66 17.94
N LEU A 215 -0.31 9.58 17.29
CA LEU A 215 -1.29 8.62 17.82
C LEU A 215 -0.64 7.44 18.53
N ILE A 216 0.64 7.19 18.22
CA ILE A 216 1.43 6.10 18.78
C ILE A 216 2.39 6.67 19.83
N ALA A 217 1.86 6.96 21.02
CA ALA A 217 2.68 7.19 22.21
C ALA A 217 2.92 5.86 22.95
N ALA A 218 4.12 5.69 23.50
CA ALA A 218 4.50 4.49 24.24
C ALA A 218 3.42 4.06 25.25
N ALA A 219 2.72 2.96 24.93
CA ALA A 219 1.71 2.29 25.74
C ALA A 219 0.34 2.99 25.95
N SER A 220 -0.01 4.07 25.25
CA SER A 220 -1.38 4.60 25.23
C SER A 220 -1.73 5.33 23.95
N VAL A 221 -2.86 4.99 23.34
CA VAL A 221 -3.46 5.77 22.24
C VAL A 221 -4.12 6.99 22.87
N ALA A 222 -3.51 8.17 22.69
CA ALA A 222 -4.07 9.42 23.19
C ALA A 222 -5.00 10.04 22.13
N PRO A 223 -6.02 10.83 22.52
CA PRO A 223 -6.84 11.62 21.61
C PRO A 223 -6.02 12.81 21.10
N LEU A 224 -5.10 12.54 20.18
CA LEU A 224 -4.21 13.50 19.54
C LEU A 224 -4.75 13.83 18.12
N PRO A 225 -4.34 14.95 17.51
CA PRO A 225 -4.75 15.29 16.15
C PRO A 225 -4.44 14.08 15.24
N GLY A 226 -5.42 13.66 14.45
CA GLY A 226 -5.35 12.42 13.65
C GLY A 226 -4.17 12.36 12.67
N PHE A 227 -4.14 11.30 11.86
CA PHE A 227 -3.10 11.11 10.86
C PHE A 227 -2.86 12.36 10.02
N ARG A 228 -1.58 12.64 9.74
CA ARG A 228 -1.19 13.68 8.77
C ARG A 228 -0.84 13.01 7.45
N THR A 229 -1.43 13.49 6.36
CA THR A 229 -1.14 13.01 5.01
C THR A 229 -0.35 14.08 4.26
N PHE A 230 0.67 13.67 3.53
CA PHE A 230 1.51 14.54 2.72
C PHE A 230 1.60 13.99 1.31
N GLN A 231 1.54 14.86 0.30
CA GLN A 231 2.12 14.56 -1.00
C GLN A 231 3.61 14.94 -0.95
N VAL A 232 4.47 14.03 -1.39
CA VAL A 232 5.92 14.15 -1.25
C VAL A 232 6.61 13.72 -2.54
N PRO A 233 7.82 14.21 -2.83
CA PRO A 233 8.64 13.64 -3.90
C PRO A 233 8.83 12.13 -3.71
N VAL A 234 8.71 11.36 -4.77
CA VAL A 234 8.93 9.89 -4.74
C VAL A 234 10.36 9.57 -4.30
N ARG A 235 11.33 10.43 -4.62
CA ARG A 235 12.70 10.30 -4.11
C ARG A 235 12.78 10.35 -2.58
N ASP A 236 12.01 11.23 -1.95
CA ASP A 236 12.00 11.34 -0.49
C ASP A 236 11.41 10.07 0.14
N ILE A 237 10.50 9.37 -0.54
CA ILE A 237 10.00 8.06 -0.11
C ILE A 237 11.11 7.01 -0.18
N ALA A 238 11.92 6.98 -1.25
CA ALA A 238 13.04 6.05 -1.36
C ALA A 238 14.00 6.22 -0.18
N ASP A 239 14.38 7.47 0.12
CA ASP A 239 15.28 7.81 1.21
C ASP A 239 14.66 7.50 2.58
N LEU A 240 13.39 7.86 2.79
CA LEU A 240 12.66 7.64 4.05
C LEU A 240 12.46 6.15 4.36
N ALA A 241 12.04 5.36 3.37
CA ALA A 241 11.70 3.96 3.54
C ALA A 241 12.89 3.02 3.34
N GLY A 242 14.01 3.52 2.81
CA GLY A 242 15.19 2.71 2.50
C GLY A 242 14.90 1.66 1.43
N VAL A 243 14.17 2.06 0.37
CA VAL A 243 13.78 1.16 -0.73
C VAL A 243 14.18 1.75 -2.09
N GLU A 244 14.54 0.86 -3.01
CA GLU A 244 14.80 1.20 -4.39
C GLU A 244 13.48 1.29 -5.16
N LEU A 245 13.14 2.49 -5.64
CA LEU A 245 11.89 2.78 -6.37
C LEU A 245 12.06 2.81 -7.89
N GLY A 246 13.29 2.68 -8.39
CA GLY A 246 13.60 2.58 -9.82
C GLY A 246 12.94 3.69 -10.66
N PRO A 247 12.17 3.34 -11.71
CA PRO A 247 11.62 4.32 -12.67
C PRO A 247 10.59 5.26 -12.05
N LEU A 248 10.01 4.93 -10.89
CA LEU A 248 9.02 5.76 -10.21
C LEU A 248 9.60 7.12 -9.78
N VAL A 249 10.90 7.17 -9.46
CA VAL A 249 11.58 8.41 -9.05
C VAL A 249 11.60 9.42 -10.19
N THR A 250 11.85 8.97 -11.42
CA THR A 250 11.88 9.84 -12.61
C THR A 250 10.49 10.15 -13.15
N ALA A 251 9.52 9.29 -12.88
CA ALA A 251 8.12 9.44 -13.29
C ALA A 251 7.29 10.34 -12.36
N ASP A 252 7.89 10.82 -11.26
CA ASP A 252 7.18 11.60 -10.25
C ASP A 252 6.64 12.92 -10.81
N VAL A 253 5.34 13.14 -10.63
CA VAL A 253 4.60 14.34 -11.06
C VAL A 253 5.04 15.61 -10.35
N LEU A 254 5.77 15.49 -9.24
CA LEU A 254 6.41 16.59 -8.53
C LEU A 254 7.84 16.88 -9.02
N VAL A 255 8.37 16.10 -9.96
CA VAL A 255 9.64 16.44 -10.63
C VAL A 255 9.44 17.77 -11.34
N ALA A 256 10.17 18.77 -10.88
CA ALA A 256 10.18 20.08 -11.48
C ALA A 256 10.55 19.98 -12.96
N ALA A 257 9.74 20.59 -13.83
CA ALA A 257 10.17 20.91 -15.18
C ALA A 257 11.52 21.65 -15.13
N PRO A 258 12.39 21.51 -16.16
CA PRO A 258 13.71 22.14 -16.16
C PRO A 258 13.63 23.64 -15.78
N GLY A 259 14.20 24.00 -14.63
CA GLY A 259 14.22 25.38 -14.11
C GLY A 259 13.26 25.70 -12.95
N ALA A 260 12.36 24.79 -12.55
CA ALA A 260 11.54 24.96 -11.35
C ALA A 260 12.21 24.38 -10.09
N ARG A 261 11.88 24.92 -8.90
CA ARG A 261 12.31 24.33 -7.62
C ARG A 261 11.52 23.05 -7.37
N ALA A 262 12.20 21.99 -6.92
CA ALA A 262 11.54 20.81 -6.39
C ALA A 262 10.56 21.23 -5.27
N SER A 263 9.31 20.79 -5.36
CA SER A 263 8.34 21.00 -4.28
C SER A 263 8.67 20.08 -3.12
N GLY A 264 8.82 20.64 -1.92
CA GLY A 264 8.92 19.86 -0.69
C GLY A 264 7.60 19.20 -0.32
N TRP A 265 7.56 18.62 0.88
CA TRP A 265 6.37 17.94 1.41
C TRP A 265 5.20 18.91 1.53
N THR A 266 4.07 18.55 0.93
CA THR A 266 2.83 19.34 0.99
C THR A 266 1.82 18.58 1.84
N GLN A 267 1.49 19.12 3.02
CA GLN A 267 0.44 18.53 3.85
C GLN A 267 -0.92 18.68 3.14
N LEU A 268 -1.64 17.57 3.04
CA LEU A 268 -2.96 17.50 2.42
C LEU A 268 -4.04 17.59 3.49
N SER A 269 -4.98 18.50 3.29
CA SER A 269 -6.24 18.61 4.03
C SER A 269 -7.45 18.19 3.19
N THR A 270 -7.35 18.17 1.85
CA THR A 270 -8.39 17.63 0.95
C THR A 270 -7.78 16.94 -0.29
N PRO A 271 -8.50 16.01 -0.95
CA PRO A 271 -8.03 15.38 -2.20
C PRO A 271 -7.79 16.37 -3.35
N ALA A 272 -8.49 17.51 -3.39
CA ALA A 272 -8.33 18.53 -4.43
C ALA A 272 -6.95 19.22 -4.44
N GLN A 273 -6.14 19.01 -3.40
CA GLN A 273 -4.76 19.52 -3.31
C GLN A 273 -3.73 18.59 -3.96
N ILE A 274 -4.13 17.36 -4.34
CA ILE A 274 -3.26 16.38 -4.98
C ILE A 274 -2.89 16.86 -6.38
N ARG A 275 -1.61 16.74 -6.72
CA ARG A 275 -1.10 16.90 -8.08
C ARG A 275 -0.95 15.52 -8.73
N LEU A 276 -1.51 15.34 -9.91
CA LEU A 276 -1.37 14.18 -10.78
C LEU A 276 -0.77 14.62 -12.13
#